data_AF-A0A1B8G9D6-F1
#
_entry.id   AF-A0A1B8G9D6-F1
#
_cell.length_a   1.000
_cell.length_b   1.000
_cell.length_c   1.000
_cell.angle_alpha   90.00
_cell.angle_beta   90.00
_cell.angle_gamma   90.00
#
_symmetry.space_group_name_H-M   'P 1'
#
loop_
_entity.id
_entity.type
_entity.pdbx_description
1 polymer ?
#
loop_
_entity_poly.entity_id
_entity_poly.type
_entity_poly.pdbx_seq_one_letter_code
_entity_poly.pdbx_strand_id
1 'polypeptide(L)'
;MPFSYWPGGIPSYVKFDGVPTADDKVDELTNGWKLFVKEKWIPKPSGEASQEYEANQRRALVSEWIQAPQTLRDQFHARALESPPVWNNRAVKQYFPRGDVSSLSWYTCIAPLDTPRNRALWTKLRILSYDFYDSNDGICEVGVLEASPHSATAGVEPKDFMKAGFVENADFNWMYMTVHATVTFKGLNQWVFADQRSLEDGMLLIVNIESNGDVVLNMRPSVLELNYLYNMHYGLAKGLAEIRGNAGFDGVHADVDEGEYGQRLDISKPILEIFADVKATGHLEQGPDEWPALIEQNAPGYLALEAEGKGDEYDHSQFTECTG
;
A
#
# COMPACT_ATOMS: atom_id res chain seq x y z
N MET A 1 7.35 -4.38 -17.15
CA MET A 1 7.46 -2.95 -16.83
C MET A 1 6.08 -2.35 -16.96
N PRO A 2 5.43 -1.94 -15.86
CA PRO A 2 4.27 -1.07 -15.96
C PRO A 2 4.69 0.17 -16.76
N PHE A 3 3.98 0.45 -17.85
CA PHE A 3 4.27 1.62 -18.70
C PHE A 3 3.92 2.96 -18.01
N SER A 4 3.36 2.87 -16.80
CA SER A 4 2.97 3.98 -15.95
C SER A 4 4.15 4.79 -15.40
N TYR A 5 5.33 4.19 -15.22
CA TYR A 5 6.43 4.86 -14.51
C TYR A 5 7.10 6.02 -15.27
N TRP A 6 7.70 6.97 -14.54
CA TRP A 6 8.58 7.99 -15.13
C TRP A 6 9.79 7.36 -15.82
N PRO A 7 10.10 7.77 -17.07
CA PRO A 7 11.35 7.39 -17.71
C PRO A 7 12.54 7.92 -16.90
N GLY A 8 13.39 7.03 -16.40
CA GLY A 8 14.54 7.42 -15.57
C GLY A 8 14.21 7.75 -14.11
N GLY A 9 13.01 7.41 -13.62
CA GLY A 9 12.61 7.62 -12.22
C GLY A 9 11.99 8.99 -11.98
N ILE A 10 11.63 9.29 -10.72
CA ILE A 10 11.00 10.57 -10.36
C ILE A 10 11.93 11.73 -10.73
N PRO A 11 11.49 12.69 -11.57
CA PRO A 11 12.34 13.81 -11.94
C PRO A 11 12.75 14.65 -10.73
N SER A 12 13.99 15.11 -10.70
CA SER A 12 14.57 15.84 -9.54
C SER A 12 13.90 17.18 -9.22
N TYR A 13 13.14 17.74 -10.17
CA TYR A 13 12.33 18.94 -9.98
C TYR A 13 11.00 18.67 -9.27
N VAL A 14 10.57 17.40 -9.15
CA VAL A 14 9.43 17.03 -8.31
C VAL A 14 9.85 17.15 -6.85
N LYS A 15 9.24 18.08 -6.14
CA LYS A 15 9.51 18.33 -4.72
C LYS A 15 8.31 17.92 -3.88
N PHE A 16 8.58 17.41 -2.68
CA PHE A 16 7.59 17.08 -1.68
C PHE A 16 7.42 18.27 -0.75
N ASP A 17 6.25 18.40 -0.13
CA ASP A 17 6.09 19.40 0.90
C ASP A 17 7.05 19.12 2.08
N GLY A 18 7.63 20.18 2.64
CA GLY A 18 8.56 20.07 3.76
C GLY A 18 7.86 19.85 5.10
N VAL A 19 6.56 20.14 5.16
CA VAL A 19 5.74 20.04 6.37
C VAL A 19 4.44 19.31 6.04
N PRO A 20 4.02 18.33 6.86
CA PRO A 20 2.70 17.73 6.74
C PRO A 20 1.58 18.78 6.75
N THR A 21 0.62 18.60 5.86
CA THR A 21 -0.60 19.39 5.79
C THR A 21 -1.75 18.56 6.38
N ALA A 22 -2.51 19.14 7.29
CA ALA A 22 -3.71 18.50 7.83
C ALA A 22 -4.69 18.14 6.69
N ASP A 23 -5.34 16.98 6.76
CA ASP A 23 -6.15 16.43 5.66
C ASP A 23 -7.28 17.39 5.19
N ASP A 24 -7.88 18.14 6.12
CA ASP A 24 -8.90 19.15 5.84
C ASP A 24 -8.36 20.36 5.05
N LYS A 25 -7.05 20.60 5.11
CA LYS A 25 -6.33 21.66 4.39
C LYS A 25 -5.73 21.22 3.07
N VAL A 26 -5.56 19.92 2.85
CA VAL A 26 -5.04 19.40 1.58
C VAL A 26 -5.95 19.81 0.41
N ASP A 27 -7.27 19.79 0.58
CA ASP A 27 -8.20 20.23 -0.48
C ASP A 27 -8.03 21.71 -0.81
N GLU A 28 -7.92 22.57 0.19
CA GLU A 28 -7.69 24.00 0.00
C GLU A 28 -6.45 24.20 -0.87
N LEU A 29 -5.32 23.56 -0.54
CA LEU A 29 -4.04 23.72 -1.27
C LEU A 29 -4.03 23.10 -2.68
N THR A 30 -4.87 22.11 -2.96
CA THR A 30 -4.79 21.28 -4.18
C THR A 30 -5.91 21.55 -5.20
N ASN A 31 -6.92 22.34 -4.85
CA ASN A 31 -8.06 22.62 -5.74
C ASN A 31 -7.65 23.26 -7.08
N GLY A 32 -6.64 24.13 -7.08
CA GLY A 32 -6.08 24.69 -8.31
C GLY A 32 -5.50 23.61 -9.24
N TRP A 33 -4.76 22.65 -8.68
CA TRP A 33 -4.19 21.51 -9.42
C TRP A 33 -5.30 20.62 -10.02
N LYS A 34 -6.30 20.26 -9.22
CA LYS A 34 -7.45 19.46 -9.68
C LYS A 34 -8.18 20.13 -10.84
N LEU A 35 -8.40 21.44 -10.76
CA LEU A 35 -9.03 22.21 -11.84
C LEU A 35 -8.15 22.23 -13.09
N PHE A 36 -6.84 22.45 -12.92
CA PHE A 36 -5.87 22.42 -14.01
C PHE A 36 -5.87 21.08 -14.75
N VAL A 37 -5.78 19.96 -14.03
CA VAL A 37 -5.84 18.62 -14.64
C VAL A 37 -7.15 18.44 -15.40
N LYS A 38 -8.28 18.81 -14.80
CA LYS A 38 -9.60 18.65 -15.44
C LYS A 38 -9.72 19.42 -16.75
N GLU A 39 -9.16 20.63 -16.82
CA GLU A 39 -9.23 21.48 -18.02
C GLU A 39 -8.21 21.09 -19.10
N LYS A 40 -7.08 20.53 -18.69
CA LYS A 40 -5.97 20.18 -19.59
C LYS A 40 -5.97 18.72 -20.03
N TRP A 41 -6.70 17.85 -19.33
CA TRP A 41 -6.82 16.44 -19.70
C TRP A 41 -7.51 16.30 -21.06
N ILE A 42 -6.89 15.53 -21.95
CA ILE A 42 -7.42 15.19 -23.27
C ILE A 42 -7.70 13.69 -23.27
N PRO A 43 -8.98 13.26 -23.33
CA PRO A 43 -9.33 11.85 -23.35
C PRO A 43 -8.62 11.10 -24.47
N LYS A 44 -8.20 9.87 -24.17
CA LYS A 44 -7.57 8.97 -25.14
C LYS A 44 -8.45 8.81 -26.39
N PRO A 45 -7.96 9.18 -27.59
CA PRO A 45 -8.76 9.08 -28.81
C PRO A 45 -9.14 7.64 -29.15
N SER A 46 -10.30 7.46 -29.79
CA SER A 46 -10.73 6.17 -30.33
C SER A 46 -9.72 5.67 -31.38
N GLY A 47 -9.11 4.51 -31.13
CA GLY A 47 -8.09 3.92 -32.00
C GLY A 47 -6.65 4.19 -31.57
N GLU A 48 -6.43 4.97 -30.50
CA GLU A 48 -5.10 5.09 -29.90
C GLU A 48 -4.71 3.76 -29.23
N ALA A 49 -3.68 3.13 -29.77
CA ALA A 49 -3.21 1.82 -29.32
C ALA A 49 -2.20 1.93 -28.16
N SER A 50 -1.59 3.10 -27.96
CA SER A 50 -0.55 3.28 -26.95
C SER A 50 -1.10 3.10 -25.54
N GLN A 51 -0.53 2.15 -24.80
CA GLN A 51 -0.80 1.96 -23.37
C GLN A 51 -0.18 3.08 -22.52
N GLU A 52 0.77 3.83 -23.08
CA GLU A 52 1.45 4.94 -22.41
C GLU A 52 0.72 6.29 -22.55
N TYR A 53 -0.30 6.40 -23.40
CA TYR A 53 -0.93 7.70 -23.70
C TYR A 53 -1.33 8.48 -22.44
N GLU A 54 -2.05 7.82 -21.53
CA GLU A 54 -2.56 8.43 -20.31
C GLU A 54 -1.44 8.64 -19.29
N ALA A 55 -0.48 7.71 -19.19
CA ALA A 55 0.70 7.87 -18.34
C ALA A 55 1.56 9.07 -18.78
N ASN A 56 1.84 9.19 -20.08
CA ASN A 56 2.56 10.32 -20.66
C ASN A 56 1.82 11.64 -20.41
N GLN A 57 0.48 11.64 -20.52
CA GLN A 57 -0.31 12.83 -20.23
C GLN A 57 -0.27 13.23 -18.75
N ARG A 58 -0.41 12.28 -17.81
CA ARG A 58 -0.26 12.55 -16.38
C ARG A 58 1.10 13.15 -16.04
N ARG A 59 2.17 12.54 -16.57
CA ARG A 59 3.56 13.02 -16.40
C ARG A 59 3.76 14.42 -16.99
N ALA A 60 3.19 14.70 -18.15
CA ALA A 60 3.24 16.02 -18.78
C ALA A 60 2.51 17.08 -17.93
N LEU A 61 1.34 16.76 -17.39
CA LEU A 61 0.57 17.67 -16.53
C LEU A 61 1.29 17.99 -15.23
N VAL A 62 1.89 16.98 -14.58
CA VAL A 62 2.75 17.20 -13.39
C VAL A 62 3.92 18.11 -13.73
N SER A 63 4.59 17.85 -14.86
CA SER A 63 5.73 18.67 -15.31
C SER A 63 5.32 20.12 -15.60
N GLU A 64 4.20 20.31 -16.30
CA GLU A 64 3.65 21.63 -16.64
C GLU A 64 3.29 22.41 -15.37
N TRP A 65 2.60 21.77 -14.41
CA TRP A 65 2.22 22.44 -13.16
C TRP A 65 3.42 22.87 -12.33
N ILE A 66 4.45 22.02 -12.23
CA ILE A 66 5.68 22.35 -11.49
C ILE A 66 6.42 23.52 -12.12
N GLN A 67 6.59 23.48 -13.43
CA GLN A 67 7.38 24.46 -14.17
C GLN A 67 6.62 25.77 -14.44
N ALA A 68 5.30 25.77 -14.27
CA ALA A 68 4.49 26.97 -14.44
C ALA A 68 4.94 28.12 -13.51
N PRO A 69 4.73 29.38 -13.91
CA PRO A 69 4.91 30.49 -12.99
C PRO A 69 3.86 30.45 -11.88
N GLN A 70 4.20 30.98 -10.71
CA GLN A 70 3.28 31.03 -9.56
C GLN A 70 1.95 31.72 -9.92
N THR A 71 2.01 32.78 -10.73
CA THR A 71 0.83 33.52 -11.20
C THR A 71 -0.17 32.65 -11.94
N LEU A 72 0.26 31.62 -12.67
CA LEU A 72 -0.65 30.67 -13.32
C LEU A 72 -1.34 29.78 -12.30
N ARG A 73 -0.57 29.25 -11.33
CA ARG A 73 -1.13 28.41 -10.27
C ARG A 73 -2.13 29.17 -9.41
N ASP A 74 -1.82 30.42 -9.08
CA ASP A 74 -2.71 31.31 -8.33
C ASP A 74 -4.02 31.58 -9.07
N GLN A 75 -3.98 31.74 -10.40
CA GLN A 75 -5.19 31.91 -11.23
C GLN A 75 -6.09 30.67 -11.19
N PHE A 76 -5.52 29.47 -11.36
CA PHE A 76 -6.30 28.24 -11.23
C PHE A 76 -6.85 28.06 -9.82
N HIS A 77 -6.07 28.42 -8.81
CA HIS A 77 -6.48 28.34 -7.41
C HIS A 77 -7.64 29.30 -7.09
N ALA A 78 -7.56 30.56 -7.53
CA ALA A 78 -8.63 31.53 -7.37
C ALA A 78 -9.94 31.08 -8.03
N ARG A 79 -9.86 30.55 -9.26
CA ARG A 79 -11.03 29.99 -9.96
C ARG A 79 -11.61 28.77 -9.25
N ALA A 80 -10.75 27.92 -8.71
CA ALA A 80 -11.17 26.75 -7.96
C ALA A 80 -11.80 27.10 -6.60
N LEU A 81 -11.47 28.24 -6.00
CA LEU A 81 -12.16 28.73 -4.79
C LEU A 81 -13.59 29.18 -5.10
N GLU A 82 -13.83 29.81 -6.25
CA GLU A 82 -15.17 30.21 -6.69
C GLU A 82 -16.03 29.00 -7.06
N SER A 83 -15.42 27.97 -7.67
CA SER A 83 -16.10 26.75 -8.10
C SER A 83 -15.20 25.52 -7.91
N PRO A 84 -15.19 24.91 -6.72
CA PRO A 84 -14.34 23.76 -6.43
C PRO A 84 -14.56 22.60 -7.41
N PRO A 85 -13.50 22.02 -7.98
CA PRO A 85 -13.63 20.89 -8.88
C PRO A 85 -14.08 19.64 -8.11
N VAL A 86 -15.09 18.93 -8.64
CA VAL A 86 -15.47 17.61 -8.14
C VAL A 86 -14.33 16.62 -8.40
N TRP A 87 -13.79 16.02 -7.34
CA TRP A 87 -12.64 15.12 -7.38
C TRP A 87 -12.88 13.87 -6.53
N ASN A 88 -13.79 13.01 -6.98
CA ASN A 88 -14.08 11.73 -6.33
C ASN A 88 -13.55 10.55 -7.17
N ASN A 89 -13.58 9.33 -6.62
CA ASN A 89 -13.09 8.12 -7.29
C ASN A 89 -13.67 7.93 -8.71
N ARG A 90 -14.92 8.35 -8.95
CA ARG A 90 -15.53 8.28 -10.29
C ARG A 90 -14.91 9.29 -11.25
N ALA A 91 -14.66 10.51 -10.80
CA ALA A 91 -14.01 11.55 -11.60
C ALA A 91 -12.56 11.18 -11.93
N VAL A 92 -11.84 10.60 -10.97
CA VAL A 92 -10.42 10.29 -11.11
C VAL A 92 -10.17 9.06 -11.99
N LYS A 93 -11.08 8.07 -11.99
CA LYS A 93 -11.02 6.85 -12.84
C LYS A 93 -10.79 7.11 -14.33
N GLN A 94 -11.15 8.28 -14.85
CA GLN A 94 -10.94 8.62 -16.27
C GLN A 94 -9.48 8.91 -16.63
N TYR A 95 -8.61 9.09 -15.63
CA TYR A 95 -7.20 9.45 -15.80
C TYR A 95 -6.27 8.22 -15.79
N PHE A 96 -6.83 7.01 -15.67
CA PHE A 96 -6.07 5.77 -15.51
C PHE A 96 -6.26 4.85 -16.71
N PRO A 97 -5.18 4.22 -17.19
CA PRO A 97 -5.32 3.15 -18.16
C PRO A 97 -6.12 2.00 -17.59
N ARG A 98 -7.12 1.54 -18.35
CA ARG A 98 -7.81 0.28 -18.04
C ARG A 98 -6.77 -0.84 -18.06
N GLY A 99 -6.54 -1.48 -16.92
CA GLY A 99 -5.59 -2.57 -16.75
C GLY A 99 -4.23 -2.19 -16.14
N ASP A 100 -4.00 -0.92 -15.82
CA ASP A 100 -2.78 -0.41 -15.16
C ASP A 100 -3.15 0.19 -13.79
N VAL A 101 -3.83 -0.62 -12.98
CA VAL A 101 -4.10 -0.28 -11.58
C VAL A 101 -2.97 -0.93 -10.80
N SER A 102 -2.08 -0.15 -10.21
CA SER A 102 -1.34 -0.68 -9.06
C SER A 102 -2.39 -0.85 -7.96
N SER A 103 -2.91 -2.06 -7.80
CA SER A 103 -3.75 -2.45 -6.67
C SER A 103 -2.85 -2.51 -5.44
N LEU A 104 -2.42 -1.34 -4.96
CA LEU A 104 -1.77 -1.24 -3.68
C LEU A 104 -2.86 -1.43 -2.64
N SER A 105 -2.89 -2.63 -2.09
CA SER A 105 -3.79 -3.01 -1.03
C SER A 105 -3.29 -2.43 0.29
N TRP A 106 -4.19 -2.27 1.26
CA TRP A 106 -3.87 -1.76 2.60
C TRP A 106 -2.71 -2.50 3.27
N TYR A 107 -2.60 -3.81 2.99
CA TYR A 107 -1.48 -4.65 3.34
C TYR A 107 -0.59 -4.92 2.11
N THR A 108 0.67 -4.51 2.15
CA THR A 108 1.60 -4.59 1.01
C THR A 108 2.98 -5.11 1.40
N CYS A 109 3.56 -6.02 0.63
CA CYS A 109 4.97 -6.40 0.78
C CYS A 109 5.90 -5.35 0.17
N ILE A 110 6.86 -4.87 0.96
CA ILE A 110 7.92 -3.94 0.55
C ILE A 110 9.33 -4.57 0.65
N ALA A 111 9.41 -5.80 1.16
CA ALA A 111 10.65 -6.57 1.22
C ALA A 111 11.13 -6.97 -0.19
N PRO A 112 12.45 -7.09 -0.42
CA PRO A 112 12.97 -7.57 -1.69
C PRO A 112 12.61 -9.05 -1.91
N LEU A 113 11.95 -9.37 -3.04
CA LEU A 113 11.54 -10.73 -3.41
C LEU A 113 12.42 -11.34 -4.52
N ASP A 114 13.63 -10.82 -4.67
CA ASP A 114 14.61 -11.26 -5.66
C ASP A 114 15.21 -12.63 -5.33
N THR A 115 15.17 -13.04 -4.06
CA THR A 115 15.66 -14.36 -3.63
C THR A 115 14.54 -15.42 -3.53
N PRO A 116 14.84 -16.70 -3.87
CA PRO A 116 13.93 -17.83 -3.62
C PRO A 116 13.42 -17.87 -2.18
N ARG A 117 14.33 -17.66 -1.21
CA ARG A 117 13.99 -17.66 0.21
C ARG A 117 12.91 -16.61 0.52
N ASN A 118 13.09 -15.36 0.11
CA ASN A 118 12.14 -14.31 0.42
C ASN A 118 10.78 -14.53 -0.27
N ARG A 119 10.76 -15.07 -1.50
CA ARG A 119 9.51 -15.48 -2.15
C ARG A 119 8.79 -16.56 -1.37
N ALA A 120 9.48 -17.61 -0.94
CA ALA A 120 8.88 -18.67 -0.13
C ALA A 120 8.32 -18.14 1.20
N LEU A 121 9.08 -17.30 1.92
CA LEU A 121 8.65 -16.68 3.17
C LEU A 121 7.44 -15.75 2.95
N TRP A 122 7.45 -14.98 1.86
CA TRP A 122 6.33 -14.13 1.50
C TRP A 122 5.07 -14.93 1.18
N THR A 123 5.18 -16.04 0.45
CA THR A 123 4.05 -16.96 0.21
C THR A 123 3.44 -17.44 1.53
N LYS A 124 4.27 -17.84 2.51
CA LYS A 124 3.79 -18.26 3.84
C LYS A 124 3.12 -17.13 4.60
N LEU A 125 3.73 -15.95 4.60
CA LEU A 125 3.19 -14.78 5.30
C LEU A 125 1.84 -14.35 4.70
N ARG A 126 1.69 -14.45 3.37
CA ARG A 126 0.42 -14.23 2.68
C ARG A 126 -0.62 -15.28 3.06
N ILE A 127 -0.26 -16.57 3.11
CA ILE A 127 -1.17 -17.61 3.63
C ILE A 127 -1.60 -17.27 5.05
N LEU A 128 -0.68 -16.95 5.96
CA LEU A 128 -0.99 -16.63 7.37
C LEU A 128 -1.86 -15.37 7.57
N SER A 129 -1.95 -14.50 6.56
CA SER A 129 -2.82 -13.32 6.60
C SER A 129 -4.29 -13.59 6.29
N TYR A 130 -4.62 -14.79 5.81
CA TYR A 130 -6.01 -15.24 5.70
C TYR A 130 -6.60 -15.40 7.11
N ASP A 131 -7.87 -15.03 7.26
CA ASP A 131 -8.58 -15.27 8.50
C ASP A 131 -8.98 -16.75 8.56
N PHE A 132 -8.15 -17.51 9.26
CA PHE A 132 -8.45 -18.89 9.65
C PHE A 132 -9.15 -18.95 11.01
N TYR A 133 -9.43 -17.82 11.66
CA TYR A 133 -9.68 -17.75 13.10
C TYR A 133 -11.14 -17.48 13.44
N ASP A 134 -11.77 -16.51 12.76
CA ASP A 134 -13.07 -15.97 13.17
C ASP A 134 -14.15 -15.90 12.07
N SER A 135 -13.80 -15.90 10.77
CA SER A 135 -14.78 -15.77 9.68
C SER A 135 -14.49 -16.65 8.44
N ASN A 136 -15.56 -17.06 7.74
CA ASN A 136 -15.47 -17.82 6.48
C ASN A 136 -15.13 -16.95 5.25
N ASP A 137 -14.99 -15.62 5.40
CA ASP A 137 -14.81 -14.67 4.29
C ASP A 137 -13.40 -14.03 4.29
N GLY A 138 -12.48 -14.74 4.95
CA GLY A 138 -11.25 -14.28 5.55
C GLY A 138 -10.10 -13.80 4.69
N ILE A 139 -10.23 -12.67 4.00
CA ILE A 139 -9.18 -12.23 3.11
C ILE A 139 -8.95 -10.72 3.21
N CYS A 140 -7.85 -10.33 3.84
CA CYS A 140 -7.26 -9.01 3.57
C CYS A 140 -6.63 -9.07 2.18
N GLU A 141 -7.02 -8.17 1.28
CA GLU A 141 -6.34 -8.05 -0.01
C GLU A 141 -4.86 -7.70 0.24
N VAL A 142 -3.95 -8.47 -0.36
CA VAL A 142 -2.51 -8.34 -0.14
C VAL A 142 -1.83 -7.96 -1.43
N GLY A 143 -1.15 -6.82 -1.43
CA GLY A 143 -0.35 -6.32 -2.54
C GLY A 143 1.14 -6.66 -2.40
N VAL A 144 1.86 -6.57 -3.51
CA VAL A 144 3.32 -6.49 -3.53
C VAL A 144 3.70 -5.18 -4.18
N LEU A 145 4.53 -4.39 -3.51
CA LEU A 145 5.08 -3.18 -4.10
C LEU A 145 6.43 -3.49 -4.74
N GLU A 146 6.49 -3.25 -6.05
CA GLU A 146 7.72 -3.29 -6.82
C GLU A 146 8.14 -1.85 -7.14
N ALA A 147 9.34 -1.47 -6.69
CA ALA A 147 9.94 -0.20 -7.10
C ALA A 147 10.22 -0.19 -8.61
N SER A 148 10.16 0.98 -9.25
CA SER A 148 10.64 1.13 -10.62
C SER A 148 12.11 0.69 -10.72
N PRO A 149 12.55 0.08 -11.85
CA PRO A 149 13.97 -0.19 -12.07
C PRO A 149 14.87 1.05 -12.11
N HIS A 150 14.27 2.24 -12.13
CA HIS A 150 14.97 3.51 -12.05
C HIS A 150 15.11 4.04 -10.61
N SER A 151 14.46 3.38 -9.64
CA SER A 151 14.54 3.72 -8.24
C SER A 151 15.88 3.21 -7.69
N ALA A 152 16.53 4.04 -6.87
CA ALA A 152 17.86 3.74 -6.34
C ALA A 152 17.83 2.73 -5.16
N THR A 153 16.67 2.18 -4.82
CA THR A 153 16.40 1.49 -3.56
C THR A 153 16.39 -0.03 -3.72
N ALA A 154 17.28 -0.73 -3.01
CA ALA A 154 17.19 -2.17 -2.81
C ALA A 154 16.12 -2.44 -1.75
N GLY A 155 14.91 -2.80 -2.18
CA GLY A 155 13.73 -2.86 -1.31
C GLY A 155 13.16 -1.46 -1.03
N VAL A 156 11.86 -1.38 -0.79
CA VAL A 156 11.19 -0.09 -0.52
C VAL A 156 11.14 0.13 0.99
N GLU A 157 11.66 1.28 1.47
CA GLU A 157 11.46 1.67 2.87
C GLU A 157 10.08 2.32 3.04
N PRO A 158 9.44 2.20 4.22
CA PRO A 158 8.13 2.81 4.50
C PRO A 158 8.02 4.30 4.14
N LYS A 159 9.07 5.09 4.39
CA LYS A 159 9.11 6.53 4.05
C LYS A 159 9.15 6.82 2.55
N ASP A 160 9.54 5.84 1.74
CA ASP A 160 9.62 5.95 0.28
C ASP A 160 8.43 5.27 -0.41
N PHE A 161 7.58 4.57 0.35
CA PHE A 161 6.36 3.91 -0.14
C PHE A 161 5.49 4.84 -0.98
N MET A 162 5.13 6.01 -0.47
CA MET A 162 4.25 6.94 -1.20
C MET A 162 4.88 7.42 -2.51
N LYS A 163 6.21 7.53 -2.55
CA LYS A 163 6.95 7.91 -3.75
C LYS A 163 6.89 6.79 -4.78
N ALA A 164 7.25 5.58 -4.37
CA ALA A 164 7.26 4.40 -5.23
C ALA A 164 5.86 4.02 -5.72
N GLY A 165 4.87 4.05 -4.83
CA GLY A 165 3.50 3.62 -5.14
C GLY A 165 2.67 4.63 -5.94
N PHE A 166 2.88 5.94 -5.72
CA PHE A 166 1.97 6.97 -6.24
C PHE A 166 2.64 8.10 -7.01
N VAL A 167 3.93 8.37 -6.78
CA VAL A 167 4.64 9.42 -7.52
C VAL A 167 5.31 8.86 -8.75
N GLU A 168 5.91 7.67 -8.66
CA GLU A 168 6.61 7.04 -9.79
C GLU A 168 5.70 6.83 -11.00
N ASN A 169 4.40 6.61 -10.78
CA ASN A 169 3.36 6.43 -11.80
C ASN A 169 2.49 7.69 -12.04
N ALA A 170 2.78 8.80 -11.35
CA ALA A 170 1.97 10.02 -11.34
C ALA A 170 0.47 9.73 -11.05
N ASP A 171 0.18 8.97 -10.00
CA ASP A 171 -1.15 8.50 -9.63
C ASP A 171 -2.02 9.62 -9.02
N PHE A 172 -2.92 10.16 -9.82
CA PHE A 172 -3.82 11.25 -9.39
C PHE A 172 -4.93 10.83 -8.39
N ASN A 173 -5.04 9.56 -7.99
CA ASN A 173 -5.91 9.17 -6.87
C ASN A 173 -5.29 9.59 -5.54
N TRP A 174 -3.97 9.42 -5.41
CA TRP A 174 -3.26 9.53 -4.14
C TRP A 174 -2.24 10.66 -4.13
N MET A 175 -1.69 11.02 -5.29
CA MET A 175 -0.76 12.13 -5.49
C MET A 175 -1.50 13.39 -5.93
N TYR A 176 -1.27 14.48 -5.20
CA TYR A 176 -1.78 15.81 -5.49
C TYR A 176 -0.63 16.82 -5.56
N MET A 177 -0.88 17.95 -6.22
CA MET A 177 0.05 19.07 -6.24
C MET A 177 -0.54 20.31 -5.58
N THR A 178 0.25 20.96 -4.73
CA THR A 178 -0.15 22.20 -4.08
C THR A 178 -0.05 23.39 -5.04
N VAL A 179 -0.63 24.51 -4.64
CA VAL A 179 -0.44 25.82 -5.29
C VAL A 179 1.04 26.26 -5.36
N HIS A 180 1.90 25.68 -4.52
CA HIS A 180 3.35 25.94 -4.51
C HIS A 180 4.17 24.94 -5.33
N ALA A 181 3.51 24.11 -6.14
CA ALA A 181 4.16 23.09 -6.97
C ALA A 181 4.92 22.01 -6.17
N THR A 182 4.49 21.74 -4.94
CA THR A 182 4.95 20.60 -4.14
C THR A 182 3.95 19.44 -4.22
N VAL A 183 4.44 18.22 -4.05
CA VAL A 183 3.63 17.00 -3.94
C VAL A 183 3.13 16.87 -2.51
N THR A 184 1.84 16.55 -2.40
CA THR A 184 1.19 16.14 -1.16
C THR A 184 0.29 14.94 -1.46
N PHE A 185 0.06 14.13 -0.44
CA PHE A 185 -0.82 12.98 -0.47
C PHE A 185 -2.09 13.29 0.31
N LYS A 186 -3.18 12.62 -0.04
CA LYS A 186 -4.48 12.75 0.65
C LYS A 186 -5.13 11.38 0.77
N GLY A 187 -5.81 11.12 1.90
CA GLY A 187 -6.65 9.95 2.09
C GLY A 187 -6.15 9.04 3.21
N LEU A 188 -6.20 7.71 3.00
CA LEU A 188 -5.71 6.72 3.94
C LEU A 188 -4.30 7.12 4.38
N ASN A 189 -4.12 7.26 5.68
CA ASN A 189 -2.85 7.61 6.30
C ASN A 189 -2.26 6.42 7.04
N GLN A 190 -2.95 5.28 7.10
CA GLN A 190 -2.49 4.08 7.78
C GLN A 190 -2.25 2.95 6.77
N TRP A 191 -1.05 2.37 6.78
CA TRP A 191 -0.67 1.23 5.92
C TRP A 191 -0.04 0.11 6.72
N VAL A 192 -0.21 -1.12 6.24
CA VAL A 192 0.47 -2.30 6.77
C VAL A 192 1.48 -2.79 5.75
N PHE A 193 2.71 -2.99 6.19
CA PHE A 193 3.82 -3.46 5.39
C PHE A 193 4.33 -4.81 5.86
N ALA A 194 4.68 -5.68 4.91
CA ALA A 194 5.63 -6.75 5.15
C ALA A 194 7.01 -6.30 4.66
N ASP A 195 7.90 -5.99 5.60
CA ASP A 195 9.30 -5.68 5.32
C ASP A 195 10.18 -6.93 5.50
N GLN A 196 11.50 -6.79 5.35
CA GLN A 196 12.42 -7.92 5.49
C GLN A 196 12.29 -8.60 6.87
N ARG A 197 12.05 -7.83 7.93
CA ARG A 197 11.86 -8.36 9.28
C ARG A 197 10.55 -9.15 9.36
N SER A 198 9.48 -8.66 8.75
CA SER A 198 8.21 -9.40 8.69
C SER A 198 8.34 -10.79 8.05
N LEU A 199 9.20 -10.94 7.05
CA LEU A 199 9.48 -12.25 6.44
C LEU A 199 10.25 -13.20 7.38
N GLU A 200 10.93 -12.66 8.40
CA GLU A 200 11.75 -13.42 9.34
C GLU A 200 10.98 -13.82 10.60
N ASP A 201 10.19 -12.91 11.16
CA ASP A 201 9.54 -13.10 12.46
C ASP A 201 8.00 -13.03 12.44
N GLY A 202 7.38 -12.88 11.26
CA GLY A 202 5.94 -12.79 11.11
C GLY A 202 5.31 -11.50 11.68
N MET A 203 6.14 -10.52 12.06
CA MET A 203 5.67 -9.24 12.59
C MET A 203 5.58 -8.21 11.47
N LEU A 204 4.36 -7.87 11.08
CA LEU A 204 4.07 -6.83 10.10
C LEU A 204 4.46 -5.46 10.66
N LEU A 205 4.61 -4.46 9.82
CA LEU A 205 4.85 -3.08 10.20
C LEU A 205 3.63 -2.24 9.81
N ILE A 206 2.85 -1.80 10.79
CA ILE A 206 1.78 -0.83 10.53
C ILE A 206 2.31 0.56 10.82
N VAL A 207 2.03 1.50 9.92
CA VAL A 207 2.51 2.88 10.01
C VAL A 207 1.39 3.88 9.80
N ASN A 208 1.54 5.07 10.39
CA ASN A 208 0.90 6.27 9.90
C ASN A 208 1.86 7.07 9.03
N ILE A 209 1.41 7.43 7.84
CA ILE A 209 2.09 8.25 6.85
C ILE A 209 1.35 9.58 6.73
N GLU A 210 2.09 10.67 6.88
CA GLU A 210 1.57 12.03 6.74
C GLU A 210 1.41 12.46 5.28
N SER A 211 0.76 13.61 5.07
CA SER A 211 0.49 14.15 3.73
C SER A 211 1.76 14.45 2.92
N ASN A 212 2.94 14.55 3.53
CA ASN A 212 4.21 14.73 2.82
C ASN A 212 4.93 13.40 2.53
N GLY A 213 4.39 12.28 3.01
CA GLY A 213 4.97 10.93 2.87
C GLY A 213 5.83 10.48 4.05
N ASP A 214 5.98 11.30 5.10
CA ASP A 214 6.76 10.92 6.28
C ASP A 214 6.01 9.94 7.16
N VAL A 215 6.74 8.95 7.70
CA VAL A 215 6.21 8.05 8.73
C VAL A 215 6.30 8.74 10.08
N VAL A 216 5.16 8.89 10.77
CA VAL A 216 5.07 9.61 12.05
C VAL A 216 4.73 8.73 13.25
N LEU A 217 4.19 7.54 12.99
CA LEU A 217 3.87 6.55 14.01
C LEU A 217 4.00 5.18 13.38
N ASN A 218 4.46 4.20 14.15
CA ASN A 218 4.55 2.83 13.69
C ASN A 218 4.26 1.86 14.85
N MET A 219 3.94 0.61 14.57
CA MET A 219 4.00 -0.51 15.53
C MET A 219 4.16 -1.81 14.73
N ARG A 220 4.49 -2.90 15.41
CA ARG A 220 4.63 -4.22 14.82
C ARG A 220 3.63 -5.22 15.35
N PRO A 221 2.51 -5.44 14.66
CA PRO A 221 1.62 -6.52 15.00
C PRO A 221 2.07 -7.84 14.37
N SER A 222 1.76 -8.95 15.03
CA SER A 222 1.79 -10.27 14.40
C SER A 222 0.85 -10.31 13.20
N VAL A 223 1.23 -11.04 12.14
CA VAL A 223 0.35 -11.30 11.00
C VAL A 223 -0.99 -11.92 11.41
N LEU A 224 -1.03 -12.64 12.54
CA LEU A 224 -2.24 -13.24 13.09
C LEU A 224 -3.27 -12.21 13.58
N GLU A 225 -2.81 -10.99 13.89
CA GLU A 225 -3.65 -9.90 14.39
C GLU A 225 -4.22 -9.05 13.24
N LEU A 226 -3.90 -9.37 11.98
CA LEU A 226 -4.22 -8.51 10.84
C LEU A 226 -5.73 -8.29 10.68
N ASN A 227 -6.56 -9.33 10.86
CA ASN A 227 -8.01 -9.21 10.78
C ASN A 227 -8.58 -8.33 11.90
N TYR A 228 -8.09 -8.50 13.13
CA TYR A 228 -8.46 -7.63 14.25
C TYR A 228 -8.12 -6.16 13.93
N LEU A 229 -6.91 -5.91 13.41
CA LEU A 229 -6.46 -4.55 13.06
C LEU A 229 -7.22 -3.96 11.88
N TYR A 230 -7.57 -4.79 10.90
CA TYR A 230 -8.44 -4.40 9.79
C TYR A 230 -9.80 -3.94 10.31
N ASN A 231 -10.41 -4.71 11.21
CA ASN A 231 -11.69 -4.37 11.83
C ASN A 231 -11.61 -3.13 12.72
N MET A 232 -10.50 -2.94 13.44
CA MET A 232 -10.26 -1.70 14.19
C MET A 232 -10.18 -0.49 13.25
N HIS A 233 -9.42 -0.59 12.17
CA HIS A 233 -9.21 0.51 11.23
C HIS A 233 -10.46 0.80 10.39
N TYR A 234 -10.95 -0.18 9.63
CA TYR A 234 -12.06 0.00 8.69
C TYR A 234 -13.44 -0.15 9.35
N GLY A 235 -13.58 -1.08 10.29
CA GLY A 235 -14.86 -1.34 10.96
C GLY A 235 -15.19 -0.30 12.03
N LEU A 236 -14.20 0.15 12.80
CA LEU A 236 -14.39 1.07 13.93
C LEU A 236 -13.75 2.44 13.74
N ALA A 237 -13.17 2.73 12.57
CA ALA A 237 -12.52 4.00 12.24
C ALA A 237 -11.43 4.41 13.24
N LYS A 238 -10.71 3.43 13.80
CA LYS A 238 -9.64 3.64 14.78
C LYS A 238 -8.34 3.97 14.07
N GLY A 239 -7.71 5.07 14.51
CA GLY A 239 -6.36 5.43 14.07
C GLY A 239 -5.28 4.68 14.85
N LEU A 240 -4.07 4.63 14.29
CA LEU A 240 -2.96 3.86 14.85
C LEU A 240 -2.61 4.21 16.30
N ALA A 241 -2.71 5.48 16.71
CA ALA A 241 -2.49 5.86 18.11
C ALA A 241 -3.51 5.19 19.05
N GLU A 242 -4.79 5.13 18.66
CA GLU A 242 -5.78 4.44 19.50
C GLU A 242 -5.54 2.93 19.52
N ILE A 243 -5.14 2.34 18.39
CA ILE A 243 -4.76 0.92 18.31
C ILE A 243 -3.56 0.63 19.21
N ARG A 244 -2.51 1.44 19.17
CA ARG A 244 -1.34 1.35 20.05
C ARG A 244 -1.74 1.48 21.52
N GLY A 245 -2.58 2.44 21.86
CA GLY A 245 -3.14 2.60 23.20
C GLY A 245 -3.88 1.34 23.69
N ASN A 246 -4.74 0.75 22.86
CA ASN A 246 -5.47 -0.48 23.19
C ASN A 246 -4.56 -1.70 23.34
N ALA A 247 -3.47 -1.73 22.57
CA ALA A 247 -2.41 -2.73 22.69
C ALA A 247 -1.45 -2.49 23.89
N GLY A 248 -1.64 -1.38 24.64
CA GLY A 248 -0.88 -1.04 25.84
C GLY A 248 0.33 -0.11 25.62
N PHE A 249 0.55 0.37 24.40
CA PHE A 249 1.76 1.12 24.02
C PHE A 249 1.72 2.61 24.33
N ASP A 250 0.56 3.26 24.33
CA ASP A 250 0.48 4.73 24.52
C ASP A 250 0.23 5.13 25.99
N GLY A 251 0.54 4.21 26.92
CA GLY A 251 0.45 4.40 28.37
C GLY A 251 1.78 4.13 29.08
N VAL A 252 1.91 2.97 29.74
CA VAL A 252 3.12 2.56 30.49
C VAL A 252 4.35 2.38 29.58
N HIS A 253 4.13 2.21 28.27
CA HIS A 253 5.15 1.91 27.26
C HIS A 253 5.33 3.02 26.21
N ALA A 254 4.97 4.26 26.55
CA ALA A 254 5.06 5.41 25.63
C ALA A 254 6.50 5.74 25.20
N ASP A 255 7.51 5.15 25.87
CA ASP A 255 8.92 5.22 25.52
C ASP A 255 9.35 4.21 24.43
N VAL A 256 8.47 3.28 24.05
CA VAL A 256 8.74 2.31 22.99
C VAL A 256 8.37 2.90 21.64
N ASP A 257 9.40 3.25 20.87
CA ASP A 257 9.28 3.81 19.52
C ASP A 257 8.44 2.89 18.61
N GLU A 258 8.83 1.61 18.52
CA GLU A 258 8.16 0.57 17.72
C GLU A 258 7.63 -0.55 18.65
N GLY A 259 6.39 -0.42 19.14
CA GLY A 259 5.76 -1.41 20.02
C GLY A 259 5.37 -2.70 19.28
N GLU A 260 5.43 -3.86 19.94
CA GLU A 260 5.11 -5.18 19.34
C GLU A 260 3.82 -5.77 19.92
N TYR A 261 2.84 -6.09 19.07
CA TYR A 261 1.55 -6.64 19.48
C TYR A 261 1.33 -8.05 18.92
N GLY A 262 0.92 -9.00 19.77
CA GLY A 262 0.72 -10.40 19.37
C GLY A 262 2.02 -11.24 19.40
N GLN A 263 1.96 -12.43 18.79
CA GLN A 263 3.03 -13.43 18.85
C GLN A 263 3.94 -13.42 17.62
N ARG A 264 5.27 -13.49 17.85
CA ARG A 264 6.26 -13.73 16.79
C ARG A 264 6.19 -15.16 16.26
N LEU A 265 6.36 -15.32 14.96
CA LEU A 265 6.33 -16.60 14.27
C LEU A 265 7.68 -16.89 13.61
N ASP A 266 8.12 -18.15 13.67
CA ASP A 266 9.24 -18.60 12.84
C ASP A 266 8.71 -18.99 11.46
N ILE A 267 8.68 -18.03 10.53
CA ILE A 267 8.15 -18.21 9.18
C ILE A 267 9.01 -19.19 8.35
N SER A 268 10.22 -19.52 8.80
CA SER A 268 11.08 -20.45 8.08
C SER A 268 10.59 -21.91 8.14
N LYS A 269 9.79 -22.26 9.15
CA LYS A 269 9.22 -23.60 9.33
C LYS A 269 8.20 -23.96 8.24
N PRO A 270 7.98 -25.24 7.93
CA PRO A 270 6.87 -25.69 7.09
C PRO A 270 5.54 -25.10 7.55
N ILE A 271 4.64 -24.72 6.64
CA ILE A 271 3.42 -23.96 7.02
C ILE A 271 2.57 -24.71 8.04
N LEU A 272 2.47 -26.05 7.94
CA LEU A 272 1.71 -26.86 8.87
C LEU A 272 2.36 -26.94 10.26
N GLU A 273 3.68 -26.81 10.36
CA GLU A 273 4.38 -26.72 11.64
C GLU A 273 4.14 -25.34 12.29
N ILE A 274 4.06 -24.27 11.50
CA ILE A 274 3.69 -22.95 12.00
C ILE A 274 2.28 -23.00 12.60
N PHE A 275 1.30 -23.59 11.91
CA PHE A 275 -0.05 -23.74 12.45
C PHE A 275 -0.07 -24.59 13.72
N ALA A 276 0.75 -25.64 13.79
CA ALA A 276 0.88 -26.45 15.01
C ALA A 276 1.40 -25.63 16.20
N ASP A 277 2.40 -24.77 15.98
CA ASP A 277 2.94 -23.86 17.00
C ASP A 277 1.89 -22.83 17.46
N VAL A 278 1.16 -22.23 16.51
CA VAL A 278 0.08 -21.26 16.79
C VAL A 278 -1.08 -21.92 17.55
N LYS A 279 -1.40 -23.18 17.23
CA LYS A 279 -2.40 -23.96 17.97
C LYS A 279 -1.95 -24.23 19.40
N ALA A 280 -0.67 -24.56 19.60
CA ALA A 280 -0.12 -24.83 20.92
C ALA A 280 -0.17 -23.61 21.86
N THR A 281 -0.18 -22.39 21.30
CA THR A 281 -0.32 -21.14 22.05
C THR A 281 -1.77 -20.70 22.25
N GLY A 282 -2.74 -21.47 21.75
CA GLY A 282 -4.18 -21.25 21.96
C GLY A 282 -4.83 -20.27 20.98
N HIS A 283 -4.16 -19.93 19.89
CA HIS A 283 -4.64 -18.93 18.93
C HIS A 283 -5.47 -19.53 17.78
N LEU A 284 -5.50 -20.86 17.58
CA LEU A 284 -6.32 -21.51 16.54
C LEU A 284 -7.45 -22.34 17.16
N GLU A 285 -8.68 -22.22 16.64
CA GLU A 285 -9.80 -23.11 17.01
C GLU A 285 -9.74 -24.43 16.25
N GLN A 286 -9.32 -24.40 14.98
CA GLN A 286 -9.27 -25.54 14.06
C GLN A 286 -8.21 -26.55 14.47
N GLY A 287 -8.44 -27.79 14.05
CA GLY A 287 -7.54 -28.91 14.29
C GLY A 287 -6.54 -29.14 13.14
N PRO A 288 -5.47 -29.93 13.38
CA PRO A 288 -4.49 -30.29 12.36
C PRO A 288 -5.07 -31.01 11.14
N ASP A 289 -6.24 -31.63 11.29
CA ASP A 289 -6.95 -32.31 10.20
C ASP A 289 -7.65 -31.31 9.23
N GLU A 290 -7.88 -30.07 9.66
CA GLU A 290 -8.63 -29.05 8.90
C GLU A 290 -7.70 -28.08 8.17
N TRP A 291 -6.51 -27.79 8.72
CA TRP A 291 -5.58 -26.82 8.14
C TRP A 291 -5.16 -27.13 6.70
N PRO A 292 -4.87 -28.38 6.30
CA PRO A 292 -4.50 -28.65 4.92
C PRO A 292 -5.60 -28.26 3.92
N ALA A 293 -6.87 -28.52 4.27
CA ALA A 293 -7.99 -28.17 3.40
C ALA A 293 -8.18 -26.65 3.30
N LEU A 294 -8.00 -25.93 4.42
CA LEU A 294 -8.08 -24.46 4.44
C LEU A 294 -6.95 -23.81 3.64
N ILE A 295 -5.72 -24.33 3.75
CA ILE A 295 -4.59 -23.84 2.96
C ILE A 295 -4.83 -24.12 1.48
N GLU A 296 -5.28 -25.32 1.10
CA GLU A 296 -5.57 -25.65 -0.30
C GLU A 296 -6.75 -24.86 -0.87
N GLN A 297 -7.69 -24.41 -0.04
CA GLN A 297 -8.77 -23.51 -0.46
C GLN A 297 -8.26 -22.11 -0.80
N ASN A 298 -7.25 -21.61 -0.08
CA ASN A 298 -6.75 -20.24 -0.20
C ASN A 298 -5.50 -20.12 -1.07
N ALA A 299 -4.68 -21.17 -1.09
CA ALA A 299 -3.45 -21.30 -1.85
C ALA A 299 -3.33 -22.71 -2.49
N PRO A 300 -4.15 -23.03 -3.50
CA PRO A 300 -4.21 -24.36 -4.10
C PRO A 300 -2.85 -24.84 -4.63
N GLY A 301 -2.44 -26.06 -4.26
CA GLY A 301 -1.19 -26.68 -4.67
C GLY A 301 0.05 -26.22 -3.91
N TYR A 302 -0.07 -25.25 -2.99
CA TYR A 302 1.06 -24.77 -2.20
C TYR A 302 1.70 -25.87 -1.35
N LEU A 303 0.91 -26.71 -0.68
CA LEU A 303 1.44 -27.74 0.22
C LEU A 303 2.31 -28.76 -0.53
N ALA A 304 1.92 -29.12 -1.76
CA ALA A 304 2.70 -30.00 -2.60
C ALA A 304 4.04 -29.35 -3.00
N LEU A 305 4.02 -28.08 -3.39
CA LEU A 305 5.25 -27.34 -3.72
C LEU A 305 6.16 -27.18 -2.51
N GLU A 306 5.63 -26.86 -1.33
CA GLU A 306 6.43 -26.76 -0.12
C GLU A 306 7.07 -28.10 0.25
N ALA A 307 6.33 -29.21 0.16
CA ALA A 307 6.86 -30.55 0.41
C ALA A 307 8.00 -30.95 -0.55
N GLU A 308 8.00 -30.42 -1.78
CA GLU A 308 9.10 -30.57 -2.75
C GLU A 308 10.25 -29.57 -2.56
N GLY A 309 10.15 -28.64 -1.61
CA GLY A 309 11.11 -27.56 -1.40
C GLY A 309 11.04 -26.44 -2.43
N LYS A 310 9.92 -26.32 -3.15
CA LYS A 310 9.67 -25.35 -4.23
C LYS A 310 8.61 -24.30 -3.87
N GLY A 311 8.46 -24.00 -2.58
CA GLY A 311 7.48 -23.01 -2.12
C GLY A 311 7.67 -21.59 -2.69
N ASP A 312 8.86 -21.28 -3.22
CA ASP A 312 9.16 -20.01 -3.90
C ASP A 312 8.70 -19.93 -5.36
N GLU A 313 8.34 -21.08 -5.95
CA GLU A 313 7.80 -21.20 -7.31
C GLU A 313 6.27 -21.07 -7.33
N TYR A 314 5.62 -20.93 -6.17
CA TYR A 314 4.17 -20.76 -6.08
C TYR A 314 3.71 -19.54 -6.87
N ASP A 315 2.70 -19.70 -7.71
CA ASP A 315 2.13 -18.63 -8.51
C ASP A 315 1.16 -17.79 -7.64
N HIS A 316 1.57 -16.57 -7.32
CA HIS A 316 0.81 -15.66 -6.46
C HIS A 316 -0.54 -15.19 -7.05
N SER A 317 -0.79 -15.44 -8.34
CA SER A 317 -2.10 -15.23 -8.97
C SER A 317 -3.11 -16.34 -8.67
N GLN A 318 -2.66 -17.47 -8.12
CA GLN A 318 -3.52 -18.59 -7.75
C GLN A 318 -4.08 -18.49 -6.33
N PHE A 319 -3.63 -17.50 -5.55
CA PHE A 319 -4.28 -17.19 -4.29
C PHE A 319 -5.74 -16.82 -4.53
N THR A 320 -6.63 -17.37 -3.72
CA THR A 320 -8.06 -17.05 -3.79
C THR A 320 -8.25 -15.56 -3.47
N GLU A 321 -8.76 -14.80 -4.44
CA GLU A 321 -9.06 -13.37 -4.28
C GLU A 321 -10.34 -13.16 -3.46
N CYS A 322 -10.43 -12.04 -2.74
CA CYS A 322 -11.68 -11.64 -2.11
C CYS A 322 -12.71 -11.33 -3.20
N THR A 323 -13.86 -12.02 -3.19
CA THR A 323 -15.08 -11.44 -3.76
C THR A 323 -15.60 -10.41 -2.77
N GLY A 324 -15.17 -9.15 -2.92
CA GLY A 324 -15.76 -8.01 -2.22
C GLY A 324 -17.19 -7.70 -2.66
#